data_AF-A0A8J6XY68-F1
#
_entry.id   AF-A0A8J6XY68-F1
#
_cell.length_a   1.000
_cell.length_b   1.000
_cell.length_c   1.000
_cell.angle_alpha   90.00
_cell.angle_beta   90.00
_cell.angle_gamma   90.00
#
_symmetry.space_group_name_H-M   'P 1'
#
loop_
_entity.id
_entity.type
_entity.pdbx_description
1 polymer ?
#
loop_
_entity_poly.entity_id
_entity_poly.type
_entity_poly.pdbx_seq_one_letter_code
_entity_poly.pdbx_strand_id
1 'polypeptide(L)'
;MKKSLLILIAILVATIAFSACSAGAKPLTVFLVRHVEDFDAGSDPKLTDAGVERAAALARNLADAGIQRIHSSDYFRTRDTAAAAAADWNLEVELYDPRDLPALAAELVGSGGSHLVVGHSNTTPAMVGLLGGEPGPAINEATEYDRLYIVTIGTDGSTSSVMLRYGKPYEPQ
;
A
#
# COMPACT_ATOMS: atom_id res chain seq x y z
N MET A 1 35.49 -50.34 -7.11
CA MET A 1 34.77 -49.74 -8.26
C MET A 1 33.30 -49.47 -7.95
N LYS A 2 32.46 -50.46 -7.60
CA LYS A 2 31.02 -50.26 -7.32
C LYS A 2 30.71 -49.33 -6.12
N LYS A 3 31.52 -49.39 -5.05
CA LYS A 3 31.40 -48.51 -3.86
C LYS A 3 31.79 -47.04 -4.16
N SER A 4 32.81 -46.83 -4.98
CA SER A 4 33.24 -45.49 -5.43
C SER A 4 32.23 -44.85 -6.38
N LEU A 5 31.54 -45.65 -7.20
CA LEU A 5 30.47 -45.18 -8.09
C LEU A 5 29.20 -44.77 -7.32
N LEU A 6 28.85 -45.49 -6.24
CA LEU A 6 27.72 -45.16 -5.35
C LEU A 6 27.96 -43.88 -4.55
N ILE A 7 29.21 -43.61 -4.11
CA ILE A 7 29.57 -42.38 -3.41
C ILE A 7 29.51 -41.17 -4.36
N LEU A 8 29.89 -41.34 -5.63
CA LEU A 8 29.83 -40.26 -6.63
C LEU A 8 28.38 -39.88 -7.00
N ILE A 9 27.47 -40.86 -7.06
CA ILE A 9 26.04 -40.63 -7.31
C ILE A 9 25.38 -39.93 -6.12
N ALA A 10 25.77 -40.26 -4.88
CA ALA A 10 25.24 -39.58 -3.69
C ALA A 10 25.66 -38.10 -3.60
N ILE A 11 26.89 -37.77 -4.04
CA ILE A 11 27.37 -36.37 -4.10
C ILE A 11 26.68 -35.58 -5.23
N LEU A 12 26.35 -36.23 -6.35
CA LEU A 12 25.63 -35.62 -7.46
C LEU A 12 24.15 -35.35 -7.12
N VAL A 13 23.50 -36.21 -6.31
CA VAL A 13 22.12 -35.98 -5.84
C VAL A 13 22.07 -34.90 -4.75
N ALA A 14 23.10 -34.78 -3.90
CA ALA A 14 23.18 -33.74 -2.87
C ALA A 14 23.40 -32.33 -3.45
N THR A 15 24.00 -32.19 -4.63
CA THR A 15 24.22 -30.89 -5.29
C THR A 15 23.01 -30.40 -6.09
N ILE A 16 22.11 -31.29 -6.52
CA ILE A 16 20.87 -30.92 -7.21
C ILE A 16 19.78 -30.43 -6.22
N ALA A 17 19.89 -30.78 -4.93
CA ALA A 17 18.92 -30.40 -3.91
C ALA A 17 19.10 -28.97 -3.33
N PHE A 18 20.16 -28.24 -3.71
CA PHE A 18 20.45 -26.91 -3.16
C PHE A 18 20.09 -25.74 -4.09
N SER A 19 19.54 -26.01 -5.28
CA SER A 19 18.85 -24.98 -6.08
C SER A 19 17.39 -24.88 -5.63
N ALA A 20 17.19 -24.53 -4.35
CA ALA A 20 15.95 -23.86 -3.98
C ALA A 20 16.00 -22.51 -4.68
N CYS A 21 15.24 -22.39 -5.76
CA CYS A 21 15.01 -21.14 -6.45
C CYS A 21 14.50 -20.13 -5.40
N SER A 22 15.37 -19.23 -4.94
CA SER A 22 14.91 -17.98 -4.32
C SER A 22 14.15 -17.26 -5.42
N ALA A 23 12.84 -17.47 -5.50
CA ALA A 23 11.97 -16.54 -6.19
C ALA A 23 12.22 -15.19 -5.51
N GLY A 24 12.96 -14.31 -6.18
CA GLY A 24 13.29 -12.99 -5.65
C GLY A 24 12.02 -12.26 -5.24
N ALA A 25 12.10 -11.46 -4.18
CA ALA A 25 10.97 -10.65 -3.74
C ALA A 25 10.48 -9.81 -4.93
N LYS A 26 9.16 -9.77 -5.15
CA LYS A 26 8.60 -8.91 -6.17
C LYS A 26 8.76 -7.46 -5.70
N PRO A 27 9.27 -6.55 -6.54
CA PRO A 27 9.33 -5.15 -6.15
C PRO A 27 7.92 -4.64 -5.89
N LEU A 28 7.76 -3.84 -4.84
CA LEU A 28 6.48 -3.31 -4.40
C LEU A 28 6.61 -1.81 -4.15
N THR A 29 5.66 -1.01 -4.64
CA THR A 29 5.49 0.40 -4.28
C THR A 29 4.05 0.60 -3.83
N VAL A 30 3.86 1.12 -2.62
CA VAL A 30 2.54 1.38 -2.04
C VAL A 30 2.42 2.86 -1.74
N PHE A 31 1.43 3.50 -2.35
CA PHE A 31 0.98 4.85 -2.06
C PHE A 31 -0.12 4.76 -1.03
N LEU A 32 0.07 5.34 0.16
CA LEU A 32 -0.89 5.26 1.25
C LEU A 32 -1.40 6.63 1.65
N VAL A 33 -2.71 6.76 1.74
CA VAL A 33 -3.41 7.95 2.22
C VAL A 33 -4.52 7.54 3.17
N ARG A 34 -4.89 8.42 4.09
CA ARG A 34 -6.22 8.37 4.71
C ARG A 34 -7.27 8.90 3.73
N HIS A 35 -8.55 8.60 3.99
CA HIS A 35 -9.65 9.31 3.33
C HIS A 35 -9.52 10.84 3.49
N VAL A 36 -10.18 11.56 2.59
CA VAL A 36 -10.23 13.02 2.54
C VAL A 36 -11.37 13.60 3.38
N GLU A 37 -11.55 14.92 3.35
CA GLU A 37 -12.53 15.67 4.15
C GLU A 37 -13.96 15.13 3.98
N ASP A 38 -14.60 14.79 5.09
CA ASP A 38 -15.98 14.31 5.16
C ASP A 38 -16.83 15.17 6.11
N PHE A 39 -18.14 14.91 6.15
CA PHE A 39 -19.09 15.74 6.91
C PHE A 39 -19.05 15.56 8.45
N ASP A 40 -18.12 14.79 9.02
CA ASP A 40 -17.99 14.50 10.47
C ASP A 40 -19.33 14.19 11.19
N ALA A 41 -20.29 13.64 10.45
CA ALA A 41 -21.66 13.43 10.91
C ALA A 41 -22.12 12.01 10.57
N GLY A 42 -22.37 11.21 11.61
CA GLY A 42 -22.82 9.82 11.49
C GLY A 42 -21.67 8.82 11.39
N SER A 43 -22.01 7.54 11.26
CA SER A 43 -21.03 6.43 11.31
C SER A 43 -20.29 6.21 9.98
N ASP A 44 -20.82 6.70 8.87
CA ASP A 44 -20.21 6.58 7.54
C ASP A 44 -20.56 7.79 6.66
N PRO A 45 -20.00 8.97 6.96
CA PRO A 45 -20.29 10.19 6.20
C PRO A 45 -19.71 10.11 4.77
N LYS A 46 -20.35 10.85 3.87
CA LYS A 46 -19.82 11.13 2.53
C LYS A 46 -18.79 12.25 2.58
N LEU A 47 -18.02 12.38 1.50
CA LEU A 47 -17.09 13.48 1.33
C LEU A 47 -17.80 14.85 1.28
N THR A 48 -17.14 15.87 1.81
CA THR A 48 -17.49 17.27 1.56
C THR A 48 -17.06 17.70 0.16
N ASP A 49 -17.49 18.87 -0.30
CA ASP A 49 -17.00 19.45 -1.55
C ASP A 49 -15.47 19.62 -1.56
N ALA A 50 -14.89 20.05 -0.43
CA ALA A 50 -13.44 20.12 -0.26
C ALA A 50 -12.77 18.74 -0.36
N GLY A 51 -13.44 17.71 0.17
CA GLY A 51 -12.99 16.33 0.06
C GLY A 51 -13.02 15.82 -1.37
N VAL A 52 -14.09 16.11 -2.13
CA VAL A 52 -14.18 15.77 -3.55
C VAL A 52 -13.05 16.43 -4.35
N GLU A 53 -12.78 17.71 -4.10
CA GLU A 53 -11.65 18.41 -4.72
C GLU A 53 -10.29 17.78 -4.38
N ARG A 54 -10.11 17.37 -3.11
CA ARG A 54 -8.87 16.70 -2.67
C ARG A 54 -8.73 15.31 -3.27
N ALA A 55 -9.79 14.51 -3.36
CA ALA A 55 -9.77 13.21 -4.02
C ALA A 55 -9.38 13.35 -5.50
N ALA A 56 -9.91 14.36 -6.19
CA ALA A 56 -9.49 14.68 -7.56
C ALA A 56 -8.03 15.16 -7.62
N ALA A 57 -7.56 15.91 -6.62
CA ALA A 57 -6.15 16.29 -6.52
C ALA A 57 -5.24 15.08 -6.31
N LEU A 58 -5.64 14.09 -5.51
CA LEU A 58 -4.91 12.84 -5.34
C LEU A 58 -4.74 12.12 -6.68
N ALA A 59 -5.84 11.94 -7.42
CA ALA A 59 -5.84 11.31 -8.75
C ALA A 59 -4.88 12.02 -9.72
N ARG A 60 -4.91 13.36 -9.76
CA ARG A 60 -3.99 14.14 -10.60
C ARG A 60 -2.53 14.02 -10.18
N ASN A 61 -2.24 14.08 -8.88
CA ASN A 61 -0.86 14.01 -8.37
C ASN A 61 -0.22 12.63 -8.62
N LEU A 62 -1.03 11.58 -8.71
CA LEU A 62 -0.57 10.20 -8.89
C LEU A 62 -0.81 9.65 -10.31
N ALA A 63 -1.26 10.47 -11.26
CA ALA A 63 -1.63 10.03 -12.60
C ALA A 63 -0.51 9.28 -13.34
N ASP A 64 0.74 9.70 -13.14
CA ASP A 64 1.93 9.10 -13.77
C ASP A 64 2.67 8.12 -12.85
N ALA A 65 2.10 7.80 -11.68
CA ALA A 65 2.73 6.91 -10.69
C ALA A 65 2.68 5.41 -11.10
N GLY A 66 2.00 5.09 -12.20
CA GLY A 66 1.89 3.73 -12.71
C GLY A 66 1.17 2.77 -11.75
N ILE A 67 0.20 3.27 -10.99
CA ILE A 67 -0.60 2.49 -10.04
C ILE A 67 -1.43 1.46 -10.83
N GLN A 68 -1.40 0.21 -10.35
CA GLN A 68 -2.02 -0.94 -11.00
C GLN A 68 -3.23 -1.48 -10.25
N ARG A 69 -3.29 -1.26 -8.94
CA ARG A 69 -4.39 -1.70 -8.06
C ARG A 69 -4.73 -0.63 -7.04
N ILE A 70 -6.02 -0.50 -6.71
CA ILE A 70 -6.52 0.46 -5.73
C ILE A 70 -7.26 -0.31 -4.64
N HIS A 71 -6.93 -0.01 -3.38
CA HIS A 71 -7.42 -0.69 -2.19
C HIS A 71 -8.16 0.31 -1.31
N SER A 72 -9.33 -0.05 -0.81
CA SER A 72 -10.10 0.78 0.11
C SER A 72 -10.77 -0.07 1.18
N SER A 73 -10.91 0.46 2.40
CA SER A 73 -11.87 -0.10 3.35
C SER A 73 -13.31 0.12 2.89
N ASP A 74 -14.27 -0.61 3.45
CA ASP A 74 -15.69 -0.51 3.09
C ASP A 74 -16.45 0.62 3.83
N TYR A 75 -15.91 1.84 3.79
CA TYR A 75 -16.56 3.06 4.27
C TYR A 75 -16.78 4.02 3.08
N PHE A 76 -17.87 4.79 3.07
CA PHE A 76 -18.15 5.78 2.02
C PHE A 76 -16.96 6.72 1.82
N ARG A 77 -16.44 7.33 2.88
CA ARG A 77 -15.29 8.25 2.78
C ARG A 77 -14.04 7.64 2.14
N THR A 78 -13.72 6.37 2.39
CA THR A 78 -12.56 5.71 1.74
C THR A 78 -12.89 5.30 0.31
N ARG A 79 -14.08 4.74 0.05
CA ARG A 79 -14.53 4.33 -1.28
C ARG A 79 -14.64 5.51 -2.23
N ASP A 80 -15.23 6.62 -1.79
CA ASP A 80 -15.41 7.83 -2.59
C ASP A 80 -14.05 8.50 -2.88
N THR A 81 -13.11 8.46 -1.92
CA THR A 81 -11.73 8.93 -2.14
C THR A 81 -11.03 8.08 -3.21
N ALA A 82 -11.12 6.75 -3.09
CA ALA A 82 -10.52 5.80 -4.05
C ALA A 82 -11.17 5.88 -5.44
N ALA A 83 -12.49 6.09 -5.49
CA ALA A 83 -13.27 6.14 -6.72
C ALA A 83 -12.84 7.27 -7.65
N ALA A 84 -12.38 8.41 -7.11
CA ALA A 84 -11.86 9.50 -7.92
C ALA A 84 -10.67 9.07 -8.78
N ALA A 85 -9.72 8.33 -8.19
CA ALA A 85 -8.57 7.81 -8.92
C ALA A 85 -8.93 6.60 -9.80
N ALA A 86 -9.81 5.72 -9.32
CA ALA A 86 -10.26 4.54 -10.05
C ALA A 86 -10.94 4.90 -11.38
N ALA A 87 -11.77 5.95 -11.39
CA ALA A 87 -12.45 6.44 -12.58
C ALA A 87 -11.45 6.97 -13.63
N ASP A 88 -10.46 7.75 -13.19
CA ASP A 88 -9.45 8.34 -14.09
C ASP A 88 -8.50 7.28 -14.67
N TRP A 89 -8.19 6.23 -13.92
CA TRP A 89 -7.22 5.19 -14.30
C TRP A 89 -7.87 3.92 -14.86
N ASN A 90 -9.20 3.86 -14.93
CA ASN A 90 -9.98 2.69 -15.35
C ASN A 90 -9.57 1.42 -14.57
N LEU A 91 -9.49 1.54 -13.25
CA LEU A 91 -9.19 0.45 -12.32
C LEU A 91 -10.41 0.17 -11.44
N GLU A 92 -10.50 -1.05 -10.93
CA GLU A 92 -11.47 -1.39 -9.88
C GLU A 92 -10.92 -1.04 -8.49
N VAL A 93 -11.82 -0.79 -7.55
CA VAL A 93 -11.47 -0.63 -6.13
C VAL A 93 -11.64 -1.97 -5.44
N GLU A 94 -10.54 -2.54 -4.98
CA GLU A 94 -10.47 -3.77 -4.20
C GLU A 94 -10.72 -3.45 -2.71
N LEU A 95 -11.69 -4.14 -2.10
CA LEU A 95 -12.04 -3.91 -0.70
C LEU A 95 -11.16 -4.72 0.24
N TYR A 96 -10.71 -4.09 1.33
CA TYR A 96 -9.97 -4.77 2.40
C TYR A 96 -10.62 -4.55 3.78
N ASP A 97 -10.37 -5.46 4.72
CA ASP A 97 -10.78 -5.29 6.11
C ASP A 97 -9.76 -4.43 6.88
N PRO A 98 -10.10 -3.21 7.32
CA PRO A 98 -9.19 -2.36 8.09
C PRO A 98 -8.83 -2.94 9.47
N ARG A 99 -9.46 -4.03 9.91
CA ARG A 99 -9.13 -4.76 11.14
C ARG A 99 -8.10 -5.86 10.92
N ASP A 100 -7.83 -6.25 9.68
CA ASP A 100 -6.85 -7.27 9.31
C ASP A 100 -5.79 -6.69 8.34
N LEU A 101 -5.10 -5.65 8.82
CA LEU A 101 -3.98 -5.06 8.09
C LEU A 101 -2.86 -6.07 7.76
N PRO A 102 -2.53 -7.06 8.63
CA PRO A 102 -1.56 -8.09 8.26
C PRO A 102 -1.95 -8.90 7.02
N ALA A 103 -3.24 -9.21 6.83
CA ALA A 103 -3.70 -9.88 5.60
C ALA A 103 -3.45 -9.02 4.35
N LEU A 104 -3.83 -7.74 4.40
CA LEU A 104 -3.57 -6.83 3.27
C LEU A 104 -2.06 -6.67 3.03
N ALA A 105 -1.24 -6.50 4.07
CA ALA A 105 0.21 -6.38 3.90
C ALA A 105 0.82 -7.62 3.21
N ALA A 106 0.38 -8.82 3.60
CA ALA A 106 0.80 -10.07 2.96
C ALA A 106 0.37 -10.14 1.49
N GLU A 107 -0.85 -9.69 1.17
CA GLU A 107 -1.35 -9.60 -0.20
C GLU A 107 -0.53 -8.64 -1.06
N LEU A 108 -0.26 -7.42 -0.55
CA LEU A 108 0.57 -6.42 -1.23
C LEU A 108 1.95 -6.98 -1.54
N VAL A 109 2.63 -7.58 -0.56
CA VAL A 109 3.96 -8.19 -0.73
C VAL A 109 3.94 -9.38 -1.70
N GLY A 110 2.94 -10.26 -1.59
CA GLY A 110 2.83 -11.44 -2.45
C GLY A 110 2.52 -11.10 -3.90
N SER A 111 1.78 -10.01 -4.13
CA SER A 111 1.36 -9.58 -5.45
C SER A 111 2.39 -8.65 -6.12
N GLY A 112 3.05 -7.77 -5.37
CA GLY A 112 4.03 -6.80 -5.87
C GLY A 112 3.42 -5.78 -6.83
N GLY A 113 4.25 -4.93 -7.43
CA GLY A 113 3.81 -3.88 -8.34
C GLY A 113 3.46 -2.58 -7.61
N SER A 114 2.56 -1.77 -8.17
CA SER A 114 2.24 -0.43 -7.66
C SER A 114 0.78 -0.33 -7.21
N HIS A 115 0.57 0.14 -5.99
CA HIS A 115 -0.74 0.14 -5.33
C HIS A 115 -1.09 1.48 -4.72
N LEU A 116 -2.36 1.89 -4.81
CA LEU A 116 -2.94 2.92 -3.94
C LEU A 116 -3.72 2.25 -2.83
N VAL A 117 -3.49 2.63 -1.58
CA VAL A 117 -4.25 2.17 -0.41
C VAL A 117 -4.87 3.39 0.27
N VAL A 118 -6.20 3.40 0.34
CA VAL A 118 -6.99 4.43 1.02
C VAL A 118 -7.55 3.88 2.32
N GLY A 119 -7.02 4.38 3.44
CA GLY A 119 -7.39 3.97 4.79
C GLY A 119 -7.87 5.12 5.67
N HIS A 120 -7.51 5.08 6.94
CA HIS A 120 -7.93 6.03 7.98
C HIS A 120 -6.71 6.64 8.67
N SER A 121 -6.94 7.64 9.51
CA SER A 121 -5.91 8.31 10.34
C SER A 121 -5.04 7.34 11.15
N ASN A 122 -5.63 6.25 11.65
CA ASN A 122 -4.94 5.24 12.48
C ASN A 122 -4.40 4.05 11.68
N THR A 123 -5.14 3.59 10.66
CA THR A 123 -4.76 2.39 9.87
C THR A 123 -3.71 2.70 8.82
N THR A 124 -3.67 3.92 8.28
CA THR A 124 -2.68 4.30 7.26
C THR A 124 -1.25 4.28 7.82
N PRO A 125 -0.95 4.95 8.96
CA PRO A 125 0.38 4.84 9.57
C PRO A 125 0.69 3.41 10.04
N ALA A 126 -0.30 2.67 10.55
CA ALA A 126 -0.10 1.28 10.95
C ALA A 126 0.33 0.39 9.76
N MET A 127 -0.30 0.57 8.59
CA MET A 127 0.09 -0.14 7.36
C MET A 127 1.51 0.24 6.91
N VAL A 128 1.88 1.52 7.00
CA VAL A 128 3.26 1.97 6.71
C VAL A 128 4.26 1.19 7.57
N GLY A 129 4.00 1.07 8.87
CA GLY A 129 4.84 0.30 9.79
C GLY A 129 4.87 -1.20 9.47
N LEU A 130 3.74 -1.81 9.10
CA LEU A 130 3.68 -3.22 8.71
C LEU A 130 4.49 -3.53 7.44
N LEU A 131 4.60 -2.56 6.53
CA LEU A 131 5.43 -2.67 5.33
C LEU A 131 6.91 -2.33 5.59
N GLY A 132 7.27 -1.99 6.83
CA GLY A 132 8.64 -1.65 7.24
C GLY A 132 9.05 -0.20 6.96
N GLY A 133 8.09 0.68 6.68
CA GLY A 133 8.31 2.12 6.53
C GLY A 133 8.21 2.87 7.86
N GLU A 134 8.48 4.17 7.80
CA GLU A 134 8.40 5.07 8.95
C GLU A 134 7.01 5.72 9.05
N PRO A 135 6.18 5.35 10.04
CA PRO A 135 4.81 5.86 10.15
C PRO A 135 4.74 7.34 10.51
N GLY A 136 5.79 7.88 11.13
CA GLY A 136 5.80 9.25 11.66
C GLY A 136 4.84 9.42 12.85
N PRO A 137 4.56 10.67 13.26
CA PRO A 137 3.62 10.95 14.34
C PRO A 137 2.19 10.59 13.93
N ALA A 138 1.31 10.43 14.92
CA ALA A 138 -0.12 10.26 14.67
C ALA A 138 -0.66 11.36 13.74
N ILE A 139 -1.58 10.99 12.85
CA ILE A 139 -2.25 11.94 11.96
C ILE A 139 -3.26 12.74 12.78
N ASN A 140 -3.30 14.06 12.62
CA ASN A 140 -4.36 14.88 13.20
C ASN A 140 -5.69 14.58 12.49
N GLU A 141 -6.58 13.87 13.17
CA GLU A 141 -7.85 13.43 12.60
C GLU A 141 -8.73 14.59 12.14
N ALA A 142 -8.72 15.70 12.87
CA ALA A 142 -9.60 16.83 12.60
C ALA A 142 -9.23 17.59 11.32
N THR A 143 -7.93 17.70 11.00
CA THR A 143 -7.47 18.72 10.03
C THR A 143 -6.42 18.22 9.02
N GLU A 144 -5.78 17.07 9.26
CA GLU A 144 -4.67 16.61 8.42
C GLU A 144 -5.09 15.58 7.38
N TYR A 145 -5.53 16.03 6.20
CA TYR A 145 -6.00 15.17 5.10
C TYR A 145 -5.02 15.06 3.92
N ASP A 146 -3.90 15.77 3.98
CA ASP A 146 -2.97 15.96 2.86
C ASP A 146 -1.75 15.04 2.91
N ARG A 147 -1.65 14.13 3.89
CA ARG A 147 -0.49 13.24 4.07
C ARG A 147 -0.52 12.09 3.05
N LEU A 148 0.57 11.94 2.30
CA LEU A 148 0.82 10.82 1.38
C LEU A 148 2.09 10.10 1.79
N TYR A 149 1.99 8.79 1.99
CA TYR A 149 3.16 7.93 2.16
C TYR A 149 3.46 7.20 0.86
N ILE A 150 4.75 7.00 0.59
CA ILE A 150 5.21 6.09 -0.46
C ILE A 150 6.18 5.12 0.19
N VAL A 151 5.81 3.84 0.25
CA VAL A 151 6.66 2.75 0.75
C VAL A 151 7.11 1.92 -0.43
N THR A 152 8.42 1.70 -0.55
CA THR A 152 9.00 0.87 -1.62
C THR A 152 9.79 -0.29 -1.01
N ILE A 153 9.51 -1.51 -1.46
CA ILE A 153 10.25 -2.73 -1.12
C ILE A 153 10.99 -3.20 -2.38
N GLY A 154 12.31 -3.24 -2.31
CA GLY A 154 13.19 -3.69 -3.38
C GLY A 154 13.21 -5.22 -3.54
N THR A 155 13.77 -5.68 -4.65
CA THR A 155 13.92 -7.13 -4.93
C THR A 155 14.87 -7.84 -3.96
N ASP A 156 15.72 -7.07 -3.29
CA ASP A 156 16.64 -7.52 -2.22
C ASP A 156 15.98 -7.52 -0.83
N GLY A 157 14.71 -7.13 -0.74
CA GLY A 157 13.96 -7.00 0.51
C GLY A 157 14.24 -5.72 1.28
N SER A 158 15.05 -4.79 0.74
CA SER A 158 15.24 -3.48 1.37
C SER A 158 13.95 -2.65 1.31
N THR A 159 13.60 -2.00 2.41
CA THR A 159 12.46 -1.08 2.47
C THR A 159 12.94 0.36 2.56
N SER A 160 12.28 1.25 1.83
CA SER A 160 12.38 2.70 1.99
C SER A 160 10.99 3.30 2.09
N SER A 161 10.88 4.45 2.76
CA SER A 161 9.63 5.19 2.81
C SER A 161 9.88 6.70 2.77
N VAL A 162 8.97 7.42 2.14
CA VAL A 162 8.92 8.88 2.17
C VAL A 162 7.51 9.34 2.53
N MET A 163 7.43 10.43 3.28
CA MET A 163 6.18 11.11 3.61
C MET A 163 6.15 12.45 2.90
N LEU A 164 5.13 12.65 2.06
CA LEU A 164 4.89 13.84 1.27
C LEU A 164 3.54 14.47 1.65
N ARG A 165 3.26 15.64 1.06
CA ARG A 165 1.99 16.34 1.16
C ARG A 165 1.38 16.54 -0.22
N TYR A 166 0.06 16.53 -0.33
CA TYR A 166 -0.66 16.74 -1.60
C TYR A 166 -1.95 17.56 -1.44
N GLY A 167 -2.34 18.26 -2.50
CA GLY A 167 -3.55 19.09 -2.48
C GLY A 167 -3.43 20.29 -1.54
N LYS A 168 -4.55 20.73 -0.95
CA LYS A 168 -4.56 21.86 -0.01
C LYS A 168 -3.77 21.49 1.26
N PRO A 169 -2.75 22.26 1.65
CA PRO A 169 -1.90 21.93 2.80
C PRO A 169 -2.68 21.82 4.11
N TYR A 170 -2.24 20.91 4.97
CA TYR A 170 -2.57 20.90 6.38
C TYR A 170 -1.92 22.11 7.07
N GLU A 171 -2.74 22.90 7.75
CA GLU A 171 -2.29 23.99 8.62
C GLU A 171 -2.54 23.57 10.07
N PRO A 172 -1.48 23.30 10.85
CA PRO A 172 -1.62 23.05 12.29
C PRO A 172 -2.27 24.26 12.95
N GLN A 173 -3.37 24.03 13.68
CA GLN A 173 -4.02 25.03 14.52
C GLN A 173 -3.38 25.08 15.90
#